data_AF-A0A151EL62-F1
#
_entry.id   AF-A0A151EL62-F1
#
_cell.length_a   1.000
_cell.length_b   1.000
_cell.length_c   1.000
_cell.angle_alpha   90.00
_cell.angle_beta   90.00
_cell.angle_gamma   90.00
#
_symmetry.space_group_name_H-M   'P 1'
#
loop_
_entity.id
_entity.type
_entity.pdbx_description
1 polymer ?
#
loop_
_entity_poly.entity_id
_entity_poly.type
_entity_poly.pdbx_seq_one_letter_code
_entity_poly.pdbx_strand_id
1 'polypeptide(L)'
;MLMDVDEIKTLTDVVDHITADFAEQFGGIAHATPFIKHQMNLANLDFNNPNKKTINAFIERLAIIESGYKTEDIVFENKKNRLALFKEMTD
;
A
#
# COMPACT_ATOMS: atom_id res chain seq x y z
N MET A 1 -12.49 9.49 -4.79
CA MET A 1 -11.37 10.44 -4.78
C MET A 1 -10.38 9.87 -3.80
N LEU A 2 -9.30 9.29 -4.30
CA LEU A 2 -8.14 8.95 -3.48
C LEU A 2 -7.70 10.24 -2.78
N MET A 3 -7.23 10.12 -1.54
CA MET A 3 -6.67 11.22 -0.77
C MET A 3 -5.71 12.01 -1.69
N ASP A 4 -5.92 13.32 -1.86
CA ASP A 4 -5.01 14.13 -2.68
C ASP A 4 -3.60 13.94 -2.13
N VAL A 5 -2.59 13.77 -2.99
CA VAL A 5 -1.21 13.48 -2.54
C VAL A 5 -0.71 14.58 -1.59
N ASP A 6 -1.26 15.79 -1.69
CA ASP A 6 -1.00 16.95 -0.82
C ASP A 6 -1.49 16.76 0.63
N GLU A 7 -2.36 15.78 0.89
CA GLU A 7 -2.86 15.43 2.22
C GLU A 7 -1.98 14.39 2.94
N ILE A 8 -1.04 13.74 2.22
CA ILE A 8 -0.13 12.74 2.80
C ILE A 8 0.99 13.44 3.56
N LYS A 9 0.86 13.50 4.89
CA LYS A 9 1.80 14.22 5.76
C LYS A 9 2.57 13.28 6.68
N THR A 10 2.01 12.12 6.97
CA THR A 10 2.57 11.13 7.88
C THR A 10 2.69 9.76 7.22
N LEU A 11 3.52 8.89 7.81
CA LEU A 11 3.61 7.50 7.35
C LEU A 11 2.30 6.73 7.57
N THR A 12 1.45 7.15 8.51
CA THR A 12 0.10 6.59 8.66
C THR A 12 -0.78 6.96 7.47
N ASP A 13 -0.74 8.22 7.01
CA ASP A 13 -1.48 8.65 5.81
C ASP A 13 -1.03 7.87 4.56
N VAL A 14 0.27 7.59 4.45
CA VAL A 14 0.83 6.74 3.39
C VAL A 14 0.22 5.35 3.43
N VAL A 15 0.15 4.73 4.61
CA VAL A 15 -0.44 3.38 4.75
C VAL A 15 -1.92 3.43 4.39
N ASP A 16 -2.68 4.42 4.87
CA ASP A 16 -4.10 4.58 4.54
C ASP A 16 -4.32 4.74 3.04
N HIS A 17 -3.52 5.58 2.37
CA HIS A 17 -3.61 5.76 0.93
C HIS A 17 -3.31 4.47 0.17
N ILE A 18 -2.24 3.74 0.52
CA ILE A 18 -1.92 2.44 -0.08
C ILE A 18 -3.06 1.45 0.10
N THR A 19 -3.68 1.46 1.28
CA THR A 19 -4.77 0.54 1.64
C THR A 19 -6.02 0.83 0.82
N ALA A 20 -6.37 2.11 0.67
CA ALA A 20 -7.49 2.57 -0.15
C ALA A 20 -7.26 2.28 -1.64
N ASP A 21 -6.08 2.59 -2.17
CA ASP A 21 -5.70 2.30 -3.56
C ASP A 21 -5.79 0.80 -3.86
N PHE A 22 -5.17 -0.04 -3.03
CA PHE A 22 -5.25 -1.49 -3.22
C PHE A 22 -6.70 -1.98 -3.17
N ALA A 23 -7.50 -1.50 -2.23
CA ALA A 23 -8.90 -1.88 -2.10
C ALA A 23 -9.73 -1.52 -3.34
N GLU A 24 -9.59 -0.31 -3.87
CA GLU A 24 -10.30 0.12 -5.08
C GLU A 24 -9.98 -0.79 -6.26
N GLN A 25 -8.71 -1.14 -6.44
CA GLN A 25 -8.27 -1.97 -7.54
C GLN A 25 -8.54 -3.48 -7.35
N PHE A 26 -8.95 -3.93 -6.15
CA PHE A 26 -9.16 -5.33 -5.82
C PHE A 26 -10.64 -5.69 -5.55
N GLY A 27 -11.56 -4.88 -6.08
CA GLY A 27 -13.01 -5.11 -5.97
C GLY A 27 -13.66 -4.47 -4.74
N GLY A 28 -13.01 -3.49 -4.13
CA GLY A 28 -13.52 -2.71 -3.01
C GLY A 28 -13.05 -3.19 -1.63
N ILE A 29 -13.29 -2.36 -0.62
CA ILE A 29 -12.72 -2.54 0.72
C ILE A 29 -13.13 -3.85 1.40
N ALA A 30 -14.37 -4.29 1.23
CA ALA A 30 -14.89 -5.52 1.83
C ALA A 30 -14.14 -6.76 1.34
N HIS A 31 -13.78 -6.80 0.05
CA HIS A 31 -13.04 -7.90 -0.54
C HIS A 31 -11.54 -7.83 -0.24
N ALA A 32 -10.97 -6.63 -0.22
CA ALA A 32 -9.54 -6.44 -0.03
C ALA A 32 -9.08 -6.58 1.43
N THR A 33 -9.94 -6.26 2.40
CA THR A 33 -9.58 -6.17 3.83
C THR A 33 -8.89 -7.42 4.39
N PRO A 34 -9.36 -8.66 4.12
CA PRO A 34 -8.68 -9.86 4.61
C PRO A 34 -7.24 -10.00 4.07
N PHE A 35 -7.04 -9.66 2.80
CA PHE A 35 -5.72 -9.70 2.15
C PHE A 35 -4.80 -8.63 2.71
N ILE A 36 -5.29 -7.39 2.83
CA ILE A 36 -4.57 -6.27 3.44
C ILE A 36 -4.07 -6.66 4.83
N LYS A 37 -4.97 -7.06 5.73
CA LYS A 37 -4.61 -7.44 7.11
C LYS A 37 -3.58 -8.55 7.15
N HIS A 38 -3.73 -9.56 6.29
CA HIS A 38 -2.77 -10.65 6.21
C HIS A 38 -1.39 -10.18 5.74
N GLN A 39 -1.33 -9.35 4.69
CA GLN A 39 -0.06 -8.83 4.18
C GLN A 39 0.62 -7.83 5.14
N MET A 40 -0.15 -7.02 5.87
CA MET A 40 0.39 -6.15 6.92
C MET A 40 1.09 -6.97 8.01
N ASN A 41 0.46 -8.06 8.48
CA ASN A 41 1.06 -8.97 9.44
C ASN A 41 2.36 -9.60 8.92
N LEU A 42 2.38 -10.05 7.65
CA LEU A 42 3.58 -10.62 7.03
C LEU A 42 4.70 -9.59 6.81
N ALA A 43 4.36 -8.31 6.68
CA ALA A 43 5.31 -7.20 6.58
C ALA A 43 5.79 -6.68 7.94
N ASN A 44 5.22 -7.18 9.05
CA ASN A 44 5.37 -6.61 10.39
C ASN A 44 5.02 -5.11 10.45
N LEU A 45 4.03 -4.69 9.67
CA LEU A 45 3.56 -3.31 9.64
C LEU A 45 2.59 -3.06 10.78
N ASP A 46 3.00 -2.29 11.78
CA ASP A 46 2.10 -1.69 12.76
C ASP A 46 1.50 -0.42 12.16
N PHE A 47 0.19 -0.40 11.99
CA PHE A 47 -0.54 0.75 11.45
C PHE A 47 -0.42 2.01 12.34
N ASN A 48 -0.34 1.82 13.66
CA ASN A 48 -0.29 2.94 14.60
C ASN A 48 1.11 3.53 14.75
N ASN A 49 2.14 2.80 14.31
CA ASN A 49 3.52 3.25 14.34
C ASN A 49 4.30 2.70 13.13
N PRO A 50 3.91 3.12 11.91
CA PRO A 50 4.53 2.59 10.70
C PRO A 50 5.92 3.19 10.50
N ASN A 51 6.79 2.44 9.83
CA ASN A 51 8.10 2.92 9.38
C ASN A 51 8.33 2.56 7.92
N LYS A 52 9.23 3.27 7.24
CA LYS A 52 9.46 3.08 5.80
C LYS A 52 9.83 1.66 5.42
N LYS A 53 10.57 0.93 6.28
CA LYS A 53 10.98 -0.45 6.01
C LYS A 53 9.78 -1.38 5.97
N THR A 54 8.87 -1.28 6.94
CA THR A 54 7.67 -2.12 7.00
C THR A 54 6.64 -1.73 5.95
N ILE A 55 6.54 -0.44 5.60
CA ILE A 55 5.73 0.04 4.47
C ILE A 55 6.23 -0.52 3.14
N ASN A 56 7.55 -0.44 2.87
CA ASN A 56 8.13 -1.00 1.66
C ASN A 56 7.85 -2.51 1.57
N ALA A 57 8.08 -3.26 2.66
CA ALA A 57 7.76 -4.68 2.72
C ALA A 57 6.28 -4.96 2.45
N PHE A 58 5.37 -4.12 2.96
CA PHE A 58 3.94 -4.24 2.70
C PHE A 58 3.61 -4.03 1.22
N ILE A 59 4.19 -3.03 0.55
CA ILE A 59 4.00 -2.79 -0.90
C ILE A 59 4.47 -4.00 -1.71
N GLU A 60 5.64 -4.57 -1.39
CA GLU A 60 6.14 -5.79 -2.05
C GLU A 60 5.17 -6.96 -1.89
N ARG A 61 4.58 -7.11 -0.72
CA ARG A 61 3.58 -8.15 -0.45
C ARG A 61 2.28 -7.94 -1.24
N LEU A 62 1.82 -6.71 -1.36
CA LEU A 62 0.66 -6.39 -2.20
C LEU A 62 0.93 -6.70 -3.67
N ALA A 63 2.12 -6.38 -4.18
CA ALA A 63 2.51 -6.71 -5.56
C ALA A 63 2.49 -8.22 -5.85
N ILE A 64 2.87 -9.06 -4.87
CA ILE A 64 2.76 -10.53 -4.98
C ILE A 64 1.30 -10.98 -5.11
N ILE A 65 0.38 -10.34 -4.41
CA ILE A 65 -1.06 -10.64 -4.56
C ILE A 65 -1.55 -10.18 -5.92
N GLU A 66 -1.21 -8.97 -6.34
CA GLU A 66 -1.65 -8.40 -7.61
C GLU A 66 -1.15 -9.19 -8.82
N SER A 67 0.05 -9.77 -8.77
CA SER A 67 0.57 -10.60 -9.87
C SER A 67 -0.22 -11.88 -10.12
N GLY A 68 -1.04 -12.31 -9.15
CA GLY A 68 -1.99 -13.41 -9.34
C GLY A 68 -3.22 -13.05 -10.19
N TYR A 69 -3.49 -11.76 -10.42
CA TYR A 69 -4.73 -11.29 -11.03
C TYR A 69 -4.54 -10.16 -12.07
N LYS A 70 -3.38 -9.51 -12.11
CA LYS A 70 -3.07 -8.36 -12.97
C LYS A 70 -1.84 -8.65 -13.85
N THR A 71 -1.67 -7.88 -14.92
CA THR A 71 -0.47 -7.95 -15.76
C THR A 71 0.74 -7.35 -15.06
N GLU A 72 1.95 -7.75 -15.49
CA GLU A 72 3.21 -7.28 -14.92
C GLU A 72 3.35 -5.76 -14.95
N ASP A 73 2.97 -5.11 -16.07
CA ASP A 73 3.02 -3.65 -16.21
C ASP A 73 2.15 -2.93 -15.18
N ILE A 74 0.95 -3.45 -14.90
CA ILE A 74 0.04 -2.86 -13.91
C ILE A 74 0.61 -3.03 -12.50
N VAL A 75 1.15 -4.22 -12.18
CA VAL A 75 1.78 -4.49 -10.88
C VAL A 75 2.98 -3.56 -10.67
N PHE A 76 3.80 -3.38 -11.71
CA PHE A 76 4.96 -2.50 -11.68
C PHE A 76 4.57 -1.05 -11.42
N GLU A 77 3.60 -0.50 -12.17
CA GLU A 77 3.17 0.88 -12.00
C GLU A 77 2.50 1.11 -10.64
N ASN A 78 1.66 0.19 -10.16
CA ASN A 78 1.07 0.27 -8.81
C ASN A 78 2.15 0.33 -7.72
N LYS A 79 3.12 -0.58 -7.78
CA LYS A 79 4.24 -0.62 -6.84
C LYS A 79 5.03 0.69 -6.89
N LYS A 80 5.38 1.15 -8.08
CA LYS A 80 6.14 2.39 -8.31
C LYS A 80 5.41 3.61 -7.74
N ASN A 81 4.09 3.73 -7.98
CA ASN A 81 3.28 4.83 -7.48
C ASN A 81 3.21 4.83 -5.95
N ARG A 82 2.99 3.66 -5.32
CA ARG A 82 2.95 3.53 -3.85
C ARG A 82 4.31 3.84 -3.20
N LEU A 83 5.41 3.45 -3.84
CA LEU A 83 6.77 3.76 -3.37
C LEU A 83 7.09 5.26 -3.44
N ALA A 84 6.53 5.97 -4.41
CA ALA A 84 6.75 7.40 -4.56
C ALA A 84 6.16 8.21 -3.38
N LEU A 85 5.14 7.69 -2.69
CA LEU A 85 4.41 8.40 -1.62
C LEU A 85 5.28 8.78 -0.42
N PHE A 86 6.33 8.03 -0.12
CA PHE A 86 7.14 8.25 1.10
C PHE A 86 8.64 8.38 0.82
N LYS A 87 9.03 8.49 -0.45
CA LYS A 87 10.44 8.49 -0.86
C LYS A 87 11.23 9.67 -0.28
N GLU A 88 10.61 10.84 -0.21
CA GLU A 88 11.22 12.10 0.26
C GLU A 88 10.82 12.46 1.70
N MET A 89 9.96 11.65 2.34
CA MET A 89 9.59 11.88 3.74
C MET A 89 10.82 11.59 4.61
N THR A 90 11.10 12.39 5.63
CA THR A 90 12.09 12.07 6.66
C THR A 90 11.42 11.25 7.78
N ASP A 91 12.18 10.35 8.42
CA ASP A 91 11.68 9.59 9.59
C ASP A 91 11.49 10.51 10.81
#